data_AF-I2K8X2-F1
#
_entry.id   AF-I2K8X2-F1
#
_cell.length_a   1.000
_cell.length_b   1.000
_cell.length_c   1.000
_cell.angle_alpha   90.00
_cell.angle_beta   90.00
_cell.angle_gamma   90.00
#
_symmetry.space_group_name_H-M   'P 1'
#
loop_
_entity.id
_entity.type
_entity.pdbx_description
1 polymer ?
#
loop_
_entity_poly.entity_id
_entity_poly.type
_entity_poly.pdbx_seq_one_letter_code
_entity_poly.pdbx_strand_id
1 'polypeptide(L)'
;MKAILYLLNIMLVLLVVAWPLGIFLSIFMFDAPVSGSNFITLGLAYSLWLYPLTVLYGSYLFFRNQKLATNLVLAKYTLISFVGPCCVLVFSIMLEIICNGKFACN
;
A
#
# COMPACT_ATOMS: atom_id res chain seq x y z
N MET A 1 -23.73 4.56 4.21
CA MET A 1 -22.63 3.55 4.08
C MET A 1 -22.01 3.54 2.69
N LYS A 2 -22.77 3.37 1.59
CA LYS A 2 -22.20 3.35 0.22
C LYS A 2 -21.37 4.58 -0.10
N ALA A 3 -21.87 5.80 0.19
CA ALA A 3 -21.14 7.05 -0.05
C ALA A 3 -19.75 7.07 0.63
N ILE A 4 -19.63 6.53 1.84
CA ILE A 4 -18.35 6.44 2.55
C ILE A 4 -17.40 5.50 1.80
N LEU A 5 -17.87 4.32 1.37
CA LEU A 5 -17.04 3.38 0.61
C LEU A 5 -16.58 3.95 -0.74
N TYR A 6 -17.41 4.76 -1.40
CA TYR A 6 -17.02 5.50 -2.61
C TYR A 6 -15.90 6.48 -2.32
N LEU A 7 -16.07 7.31 -1.28
CA LEU A 7 -15.08 8.31 -0.89
C LEU A 7 -13.74 7.64 -0.55
N LEU A 8 -13.76 6.52 0.18
CA LEU A 8 -12.57 5.73 0.47
C LEU A 8 -11.88 5.21 -0.79
N ASN A 9 -12.62 4.64 -1.75
CA ASN A 9 -12.02 4.15 -3.00
C ASN A 9 -11.44 5.29 -3.85
N ILE A 10 -12.09 6.45 -3.89
CA ILE A 10 -11.56 7.64 -4.58
C ILE A 10 -10.25 8.08 -3.92
N MET A 11 -10.22 8.19 -2.58
CA MET A 11 -9.00 8.54 -1.85
C MET A 11 -7.87 7.52 -2.08
N LEU A 12 -8.19 6.23 -2.11
CA LEU A 12 -7.20 5.18 -2.38
C LEU A 12 -6.66 5.27 -3.80
N VAL A 13 -7.52 5.49 -4.81
CA VAL A 13 -7.06 5.68 -6.19
C VAL A 13 -6.18 6.93 -6.31
N LEU A 14 -6.51 8.02 -5.61
CA LEU A 14 -5.65 9.20 -5.56
C LEU A 14 -4.27 8.91 -4.92
N LEU A 15 -4.19 8.00 -3.95
CA LEU A 15 -2.93 7.59 -3.35
C LEU A 15 -1.97 6.96 -4.37
N VAL A 16 -2.49 6.32 -5.43
CA VAL A 16 -1.67 5.75 -6.52
C VAL A 16 -0.88 6.84 -7.25
N VAL A 17 -1.34 8.10 -7.25
CA VAL A 17 -0.58 9.22 -7.83
C VAL A 17 0.74 9.44 -7.09
N ALA A 18 0.82 9.11 -5.80
CA ALA A 18 2.05 9.18 -5.01
C ALA A 18 2.96 7.95 -5.20
N TRP A 19 2.55 6.94 -5.96
CA TRP A 19 3.33 5.72 -6.18
C TRP A 19 4.72 5.93 -6.79
N PRO A 20 4.89 6.78 -7.82
CA PRO A 20 6.22 7.02 -8.38
C PRO A 20 7.22 7.53 -7.34
N LEU A 21 6.76 8.32 -6.35
CA LEU A 21 7.58 8.77 -5.24
C LEU A 21 8.07 7.59 -4.39
N GLY A 22 7.17 6.64 -4.09
CA GLY A 22 7.52 5.42 -3.36
C GLY A 22 8.54 4.55 -4.09
N ILE A 23 8.39 4.38 -5.41
CA ILE A 23 9.39 3.66 -6.22
C ILE A 23 10.73 4.40 -6.18
N PHE A 24 10.73 5.71 -6.38
CA PHE A 24 11.96 6.51 -6.33
C PHE A 24 12.70 6.34 -5.00
N LEU A 25 11.98 6.42 -3.87
CA LEU A 25 12.56 6.20 -2.54
C LEU A 25 13.13 4.79 -2.37
N SER A 26 12.48 3.77 -2.95
CA SER A 26 12.95 2.38 -2.85
C SER A 26 14.33 2.15 -3.50
N ILE A 27 14.75 3.00 -4.44
CA ILE A 27 16.08 2.92 -5.05
C ILE A 27 17.17 3.19 -4.00
N PHE A 28 16.97 4.21 -3.16
CA PHE A 28 17.92 4.58 -2.10
C PHE A 28 17.96 3.58 -0.95
N MET A 29 16.90 2.79 -0.79
CA MET A 29 16.86 1.76 0.25
C MET A 29 17.92 0.68 0.02
N PHE A 30 18.28 0.41 -1.23
CA PHE A 30 19.27 -0.63 -1.59
C PHE A 30 20.70 -0.11 -1.75
N ASP A 31 20.92 1.18 -1.54
CA ASP A 31 22.25 1.80 -1.64
C ASP A 31 23.09 1.59 -0.35
N ALA A 32 22.43 1.29 0.77
CA ALA A 32 23.12 1.04 2.03
C ALA A 32 23.59 -0.43 2.15
N PRO A 33 24.82 -0.69 2.63
CA PRO A 33 25.29 -2.05 2.89
C PRO A 33 24.36 -2.76 3.88
N VAL A 34 24.14 -4.07 3.68
CA VAL A 34 23.25 -4.94 4.51
C VAL A 34 21.74 -4.73 4.30
N SER A 35 21.28 -3.66 3.65
CA SER A 35 19.84 -3.43 3.45
C SER A 35 19.16 -4.48 2.56
N GLY A 36 19.90 -5.04 1.59
CA GLY A 36 19.40 -6.08 0.68
C GLY A 36 19.12 -7.43 1.35
N SER A 37 19.60 -7.65 2.57
CA SER A 37 19.35 -8.87 3.36
C SER A 37 18.33 -8.67 4.48
N ASN A 38 17.91 -7.44 4.77
CA ASN A 38 16.98 -7.16 5.85
C ASN A 38 15.53 -7.35 5.38
N PHE A 39 14.75 -8.14 6.13
CA PHE A 39 13.36 -8.44 5.78
C PHE A 39 12.44 -7.22 5.82
N ILE A 40 12.70 -6.25 6.70
CA ILE A 40 11.87 -5.04 6.85
C ILE A 40 12.03 -4.13 5.64
N THR A 41 13.27 -3.91 5.18
CA THR A 41 13.57 -3.08 4.01
C THR A 41 13.06 -3.74 2.73
N LEU A 42 13.27 -5.05 2.57
CA LEU A 42 12.69 -5.82 1.46
C LEU A 42 11.16 -5.78 1.47
N GLY A 43 10.55 -6.00 2.63
CA GLY A 43 9.10 -5.94 2.81
C GLY A 43 8.53 -4.57 2.45
N LEU A 44 9.17 -3.49 2.91
CA LEU A 44 8.79 -2.13 2.55
C LEU A 44 8.94 -1.89 1.04
N ALA A 45 10.07 -2.26 0.42
CA ALA A 45 10.27 -2.11 -1.02
C ALA A 45 9.19 -2.86 -1.84
N TYR A 46 8.93 -4.14 -1.53
CA TYR A 46 7.89 -4.91 -2.20
C TYR A 46 6.50 -4.31 -1.98
N SER A 47 6.20 -3.83 -0.77
CA SER A 47 4.93 -3.17 -0.50
C SER A 47 4.77 -1.87 -1.31
N LEU A 48 5.84 -1.07 -1.45
CA LEU A 48 5.86 0.14 -2.27
C LEU A 48 5.65 -0.19 -3.76
N TRP A 49 6.20 -1.30 -4.26
CA TRP A 49 6.05 -1.69 -5.65
C TRP A 49 4.67 -2.28 -5.96
N LEU A 50 4.10 -3.07 -5.04
CA LEU A 50 2.90 -3.86 -5.30
C LEU A 50 1.61 -3.20 -4.80
N TYR A 51 1.65 -2.21 -3.91
CA TYR A 51 0.43 -1.62 -3.37
C TYR A 51 -0.54 -1.06 -4.44
N PRO A 52 -0.10 -0.44 -5.56
CA PRO A 52 -1.02 0.07 -6.56
C PRO A 52 -1.83 -1.03 -7.22
N LEU A 53 -1.26 -2.23 -7.37
CA LEU A 53 -1.98 -3.37 -7.92
C LEU A 53 -3.17 -3.72 -7.03
N THR A 54 -2.97 -3.76 -5.71
CA THR A 54 -4.06 -4.04 -4.76
C THR A 54 -5.12 -2.93 -4.76
N VAL A 55 -4.70 -1.67 -4.79
CA VAL A 55 -5.59 -0.50 -4.85
C VAL A 55 -6.45 -0.53 -6.12
N LEU A 56 -5.80 -0.62 -7.29
CA LEU A 56 -6.46 -0.59 -8.58
C LEU A 56 -7.38 -1.80 -8.76
N TYR A 57 -6.94 -3.00 -8.36
CA TYR A 57 -7.75 -4.20 -8.47
C TYR A 57 -8.99 -4.15 -7.57
N GLY A 58 -8.84 -3.79 -6.30
CA GLY A 58 -9.97 -3.67 -5.37
C GLY A 58 -10.95 -2.57 -5.80
N SER A 59 -10.44 -1.43 -6.26
CA SER A 59 -11.28 -0.32 -6.71
C SER A 59 -11.96 -0.62 -8.04
N TYR A 60 -11.30 -1.34 -8.95
CA TYR A 60 -11.93 -1.85 -10.17
C TYR A 60 -13.11 -2.77 -9.84
N LEU A 61 -12.93 -3.74 -8.94
CA LEU A 61 -14.02 -4.61 -8.48
C LEU A 61 -15.16 -3.81 -7.82
N PHE A 62 -14.82 -2.79 -7.04
CA PHE A 62 -15.81 -1.89 -6.43
C PHE A 62 -16.65 -1.18 -7.50
N PHE A 63 -16.03 -0.42 -8.41
CA PHE A 63 -16.73 0.38 -9.41
C PHE A 63 -17.52 -0.48 -10.41
N ARG A 64 -17.02 -1.68 -10.74
CA ARG A 64 -17.71 -2.63 -11.62
C ARG A 64 -18.99 -3.17 -10.99
N ASN A 65 -19.02 -3.38 -9.67
CA ASN A 65 -20.12 -4.07 -8.99
C ASN A 65 -21.03 -3.15 -8.15
N GLN A 66 -20.73 -1.85 -8.07
CA GLN A 66 -21.39 -0.87 -7.20
C GLN A 66 -22.93 -0.79 -7.31
N LYS A 67 -23.49 -1.11 -8.48
CA LYS A 67 -24.94 -1.04 -8.73
C LYS A 67 -25.71 -2.28 -8.23
N LEU A 68 -25.06 -3.45 -8.25
CA LEU A 68 -25.72 -4.75 -8.00
C LEU A 68 -25.32 -5.37 -6.66
N ALA A 69 -24.15 -5.01 -6.12
CA ALA A 69 -23.62 -5.60 -4.90
C ALA A 69 -24.22 -5.02 -3.61
N THR A 70 -24.27 -5.87 -2.59
CA THR A 70 -24.60 -5.48 -1.21
C THR A 70 -23.45 -4.68 -0.58
N ASN A 71 -23.75 -3.92 0.47
CA ASN A 71 -22.75 -3.10 1.17
C ASN A 71 -21.58 -3.94 1.72
N LEU A 72 -21.86 -5.18 2.15
CA LEU A 72 -20.84 -6.09 2.68
C LEU A 72 -19.85 -6.54 1.60
N VAL A 73 -20.33 -6.81 0.38
CA VAL A 73 -19.48 -7.17 -0.76
C VAL A 73 -18.63 -5.96 -1.18
N LEU A 74 -19.21 -4.77 -1.23
CA LEU A 74 -18.48 -3.53 -1.53
C LEU A 74 -17.41 -3.20 -0.48
N ALA A 75 -17.69 -3.48 0.79
CA ALA A 75 -16.71 -3.33 1.87
C ALA A 75 -15.52 -4.30 1.70
N LYS A 76 -15.76 -5.54 1.26
CA LYS A 76 -14.69 -6.51 0.94
C LYS A 76 -13.78 -6.02 -0.19
N TYR A 77 -14.34 -5.46 -1.26
CA TYR A 77 -13.53 -4.88 -2.34
C TYR A 77 -12.71 -3.68 -1.87
N THR A 78 -13.30 -2.84 -1.02
CA THR A 78 -12.58 -1.72 -0.40
C THR A 78 -11.44 -2.21 0.50
N LEU A 79 -11.66 -3.28 1.27
CA LEU A 79 -10.62 -3.92 2.09
C LEU A 79 -9.46 -4.43 1.23
N ILE A 80 -9.73 -5.03 0.07
CA ILE A 80 -8.69 -5.46 -0.89
C ILE A 80 -7.84 -4.25 -1.31
N SER A 81 -8.46 -3.11 -1.63
CA SER A 81 -7.72 -1.88 -1.97
C SER A 81 -6.85 -1.34 -0.83
N PHE A 82 -7.20 -1.63 0.43
CA PHE A 82 -6.44 -1.20 1.60
C PHE A 82 -5.21 -2.07 1.90
N VAL A 83 -5.15 -3.31 1.41
CA VAL A 83 -4.08 -4.27 1.79
C VAL A 83 -2.69 -3.69 1.52
N GLY A 84 -2.44 -3.20 0.30
CA GLY A 84 -1.14 -2.64 -0.07
C GLY A 84 -0.73 -1.44 0.79
N PRO A 85 -1.53 -0.35 0.85
CA PRO A 85 -1.22 0.80 1.69
C PRO A 85 -1.02 0.45 3.17
N CYS A 86 -1.79 -0.50 3.70
CA CYS A 86 -1.60 -1.00 5.07
C CYS A 86 -0.24 -1.70 5.23
N CYS A 87 0.19 -2.51 4.26
CA CYS A 87 1.53 -3.12 4.30
C CYS A 87 2.64 -2.05 4.28
N VAL A 88 2.51 -1.02 3.44
CA VAL A 88 3.46 0.10 3.40
C VAL A 88 3.54 0.78 4.77
N LEU A 89 2.40 1.06 5.40
CA LEU A 89 2.34 1.66 6.74
C LEU A 89 3.00 0.77 7.79
N VAL A 90 2.68 -0.53 7.82
CA VAL A 90 3.24 -1.48 8.79
C VAL A 90 4.75 -1.55 8.67
N PHE A 91 5.30 -1.73 7.45
CA PHE A 91 6.74 -1.81 7.29
C PHE A 91 7.45 -0.47 7.53
N SER A 92 6.81 0.66 7.21
CA SER A 92 7.33 2.00 7.55
C SER A 92 7.45 2.17 9.07
N ILE A 93 6.42 1.78 9.82
CA ILE A 93 6.43 1.82 11.29
C ILE A 93 7.50 0.88 11.86
N MET A 94 7.62 -0.34 11.32
CA MET A 94 8.67 -1.28 11.75
C MET A 94 10.06 -0.72 11.49
N LEU A 95 10.28 -0.05 10.36
CA LEU A 95 11.55 0.59 10.04
C LEU A 95 11.86 1.75 11.00
N GLU A 96 10.85 2.52 11.39
CA GLU A 96 11.01 3.60 12.37
C GLU A 96 11.34 3.07 13.77
N ILE A 97 10.60 2.06 14.25
CA ILE A 97 10.77 1.52 15.61
C ILE A 97 12.04 0.66 15.75
N ILE A 98 12.33 -0.19 14.75
CA ILE A 98 13.41 -1.18 14.84
C ILE A 98 14.71 -0.61 14.27
N CYS A 99 14.65 0.16 13.19
CA CYS A 99 15.82 0.69 12.50
C CYS A 99 16.10 2.17 12.80
N ASN A 100 15.35 2.80 13.72
CA ASN A 100 15.42 4.25 14.00
C ASN A 100 15.29 5.09 12.71
N GLY A 101 14.45 4.66 11.77
CA GLY A 101 14.23 5.37 10.50
C GLY A 101 15.36 5.18 9.47
N LYS A 102 16.38 4.38 9.76
CA LYS A 102 17.49 4.12 8.83
C LYS A 102 17.13 2.98 7.87
N PHE A 103 17.50 3.14 6.60
CA PHE A 103 17.35 2.10 5.58
C PHE A 103 18.34 0.93 5.72
N ALA A 104 19.27 1.00 6.69
CA ALA A 104 20.10 -0.12 7.10
C ALA A 104 19.84 -0.41 8.58
N CYS A 105 19.34 -1.62 8.85
CA CYS A 105 19.18 -2.18 10.19
C CYS A 105 20.30 -3.21 10.40
N ASN A 106 21.08 -3.06 11.47
CA ASN A 106 22.01 -4.06 11.97
C ASN A 106 21.39 -4.85 13.11
#